data_AF-A0AAU2NCK4-F1
#
_entry.id   AF-A0AAU2NCK4-F1
#
_cell.length_a   1.000
_cell.length_b   1.000
_cell.length_c   1.000
_cell.angle_alpha   90.00
_cell.angle_beta   90.00
_cell.angle_gamma   90.00
#
_symmetry.space_group_name_H-M   'P 1'
#
loop_
_entity.id
_entity.type
_entity.pdbx_description
1 polymer ?
#
loop_
_entity_poly.entity_id
_entity_poly.type
_entity_poly.pdbx_seq_one_letter_code
_entity_poly.pdbx_strand_id
1 'polypeptide(L)'
;MPPEDPHQIECHLGRLMDERGMTPKYAGAGAETTAIAISNRITAALNEADHADQEISARLNHFAANAGNGMGLDAAMVAKDQAAETAREQIPAKGTDPASVKKWWDGLTETEQQKFIHDNPDQVGNLDGVPAAVRDQANRLNLTRAQADLQKQLSDLEKSEPLSVAGTPYGATESPDHIVWKAQRDALQDKLKGLNALQDRLDLPVSEKDKAADLNIDLAKGTKMDPSRVYAVLGGGDSITDWTPDPFSPDNYNPFSDDYHVRFGRDPMNPAFGAQHLPSQDTDHDHYWNAKTPSWKAFGQVIAGKPVS
;
A
#
# COMPACT_ATOMS: atom_id res chain seq x y z
N MET A 1 24.02 27.90 -20.27
CA MET A 1 23.20 28.94 -19.60
C MET A 1 23.12 28.57 -18.14
N PRO A 2 23.24 29.51 -17.19
CA PRO A 2 23.06 29.15 -15.79
C PRO A 2 21.61 28.71 -15.56
N PRO A 3 21.33 27.80 -14.61
CA PRO A 3 19.96 27.44 -14.26
C PRO A 3 19.26 28.67 -13.69
N GLU A 4 18.11 29.05 -14.24
CA GLU A 4 17.31 30.14 -13.73
C GLU A 4 16.74 29.77 -12.35
N ASP A 5 16.84 30.70 -11.40
CA ASP A 5 16.29 30.60 -10.06
C ASP A 5 14.75 30.37 -10.12
N PRO A 6 14.19 29.39 -9.40
CA PRO A 6 12.74 29.13 -9.35
C PRO A 6 11.91 30.38 -9.04
N HIS A 7 12.43 31.33 -8.25
CA HIS A 7 11.75 32.60 -7.99
C HIS A 7 11.72 33.53 -9.21
N GLN A 8 12.67 33.42 -10.14
CA GLN A 8 12.64 34.17 -11.40
C GLN A 8 11.57 33.63 -12.35
N ILE A 9 11.29 32.32 -12.34
CA ILE A 9 10.23 31.71 -13.14
C ILE A 9 8.84 32.19 -12.67
N GLU A 10 8.60 32.19 -11.36
CA GLU A 10 7.36 32.76 -10.77
C GLU A 10 7.20 34.26 -11.09
N CYS A 11 8.27 35.05 -11.00
CA CYS A 11 8.24 36.47 -11.35
C CYS A 11 8.01 36.71 -12.86
N HIS A 12 8.56 35.86 -13.74
CA HIS A 12 8.42 36.01 -15.18
C HIS A 12 7.01 35.65 -15.65
N LEU A 13 6.39 34.64 -15.04
CA LEU A 13 4.99 34.27 -15.26
C LEU A 13 4.04 35.38 -14.78
N GLY A 14 4.29 35.98 -13.61
CA GLY A 14 3.51 37.13 -13.13
C GLY A 14 3.57 38.34 -14.07
N ARG A 15 4.76 38.66 -14.60
CA ARG A 15 4.94 39.79 -15.53
C ARG A 15 4.31 39.55 -16.91
N LEU A 16 4.32 38.31 -17.41
CA LEU A 16 3.67 37.94 -18.67
C LEU A 16 2.13 38.02 -18.62
N MET A 17 1.53 37.84 -17.43
CA MET A 17 0.08 37.99 -17.23
C MET A 17 -0.35 39.46 -17.14
N ASP A 18 0.50 40.35 -16.61
CA ASP A 18 0.21 41.78 -16.50
C ASP A 18 0.44 42.56 -17.82
N GLU A 19 1.47 42.20 -18.62
CA GLU A 19 1.85 42.98 -19.81
C GLU A 19 0.92 42.81 -21.03
N ARG A 20 0.05 41.77 -21.06
CA ARG A 20 -0.86 41.54 -22.20
C ARG A 20 -2.31 41.97 -21.99
N GLY A 21 -2.64 42.63 -20.88
CA GLY A 21 -3.98 43.22 -20.68
C GLY A 21 -5.16 42.25 -20.89
N MET A 22 -4.92 40.95 -20.78
CA MET A 22 -5.95 39.93 -20.98
C MET A 22 -6.65 39.72 -19.65
N THR A 23 -7.63 40.58 -19.40
CA THR A 23 -8.55 40.42 -18.27
C THR A 23 -9.05 38.97 -18.19
N PRO A 24 -9.25 38.39 -16.98
CA PRO A 24 -9.61 36.98 -16.77
C PRO A 24 -11.07 36.66 -17.16
N LYS A 25 -11.52 37.13 -18.33
CA LYS A 25 -12.88 36.96 -18.85
C LYS A 25 -13.06 35.70 -19.70
N TYR A 26 -12.01 34.95 -20.01
CA TYR A 26 -12.08 33.76 -20.88
C TYR A 26 -11.82 32.41 -20.21
N ALA A 27 -11.38 32.39 -18.95
CA ALA A 27 -10.90 31.15 -18.34
C ALA A 27 -11.99 30.37 -17.56
N GLY A 28 -13.12 31.01 -17.21
CA GLY A 28 -14.14 30.39 -16.36
C GLY A 28 -13.67 30.18 -14.91
N ALA A 29 -14.61 29.90 -14.01
CA ALA A 29 -14.27 29.60 -12.61
C ALA A 29 -13.48 28.28 -12.54
N GLY A 30 -12.27 28.31 -11.97
CA GLY A 30 -11.43 27.12 -11.78
C GLY A 30 -10.29 26.93 -12.79
N ALA A 31 -10.12 27.82 -13.78
CA ALA A 31 -8.98 27.72 -14.71
C ALA A 31 -7.63 28.02 -14.06
N GLU A 32 -7.56 28.91 -13.07
CA GLU A 32 -6.34 29.15 -12.29
C GLU A 32 -5.93 27.88 -11.54
N THR A 33 -6.88 27.21 -10.88
CA THR A 33 -6.65 25.93 -10.19
C THR A 33 -6.21 24.84 -11.16
N THR A 34 -6.84 24.77 -12.34
CA THR A 34 -6.46 23.83 -13.41
C THR A 34 -5.06 24.12 -13.93
N ALA A 35 -4.71 25.40 -14.13
CA ALA A 35 -3.39 25.82 -14.60
C ALA A 35 -2.30 25.47 -13.57
N ILE A 36 -2.54 25.69 -12.28
CA ILE A 36 -1.63 25.28 -11.19
C ILE A 36 -1.46 23.76 -11.18
N ALA A 37 -2.55 23.00 -11.28
CA ALA A 37 -2.49 21.53 -11.31
C ALA A 37 -1.69 21.01 -12.51
N ILE A 38 -1.87 21.60 -13.70
CA ILE A 38 -1.09 21.27 -14.90
C ILE A 38 0.38 21.64 -14.70
N SER A 39 0.67 22.84 -14.18
CA SER A 39 2.04 23.29 -13.92
C SER A 39 2.76 22.35 -12.98
N ASN A 40 2.14 21.96 -11.85
CA ASN A 40 2.72 21.03 -10.89
C ASN A 40 3.02 19.67 -11.52
N ARG A 41 2.12 19.17 -12.39
CA ARG A 41 2.33 17.91 -13.11
C ARG A 41 3.48 18.00 -14.11
N ILE A 42 3.63 19.13 -14.81
CA ILE A 42 4.75 19.35 -15.73
C ILE A 42 6.06 19.41 -14.95
N THR A 43 6.12 20.15 -13.84
CA THR A 43 7.31 20.22 -12.99
C THR A 43 7.69 18.85 -12.43
N ALA A 44 6.71 18.05 -11.98
CA ALA A 44 6.95 16.69 -11.52
C ALA A 44 7.56 15.83 -12.64
N ALA A 45 6.98 15.86 -13.84
CA ALA A 45 7.47 15.11 -15.00
C ALA A 45 8.86 15.55 -15.47
N LEU A 46 9.21 16.84 -15.33
CA LEU A 46 10.55 17.32 -15.65
C LEU A 46 11.58 16.86 -14.61
N ASN A 47 11.25 16.92 -13.33
CA ASN A 47 12.13 16.40 -12.27
C ASN A 47 12.33 14.88 -12.40
N GLU A 48 11.29 14.15 -12.77
CA GLU A 48 11.32 12.72 -13.10
C GLU A 48 12.32 12.44 -14.24
N ALA A 49 12.19 13.18 -15.35
CA ALA A 49 13.07 13.04 -16.50
C ALA A 49 14.54 13.34 -16.14
N ASP A 50 14.79 14.43 -15.39
CA ASP A 50 16.13 14.80 -14.94
C ASP A 50 16.75 13.72 -14.04
N HIS A 51 15.98 13.13 -13.12
CA HIS A 51 16.47 12.05 -12.26
C HIS A 51 16.81 10.79 -13.08
N ALA A 52 15.96 10.41 -14.02
CA ALA A 52 16.22 9.28 -14.91
C ALA A 52 17.50 9.49 -15.74
N ASP A 53 17.69 10.70 -16.29
CA ASP A 53 18.88 11.06 -17.07
C ASP A 53 20.15 11.03 -16.22
N GLN A 54 20.10 11.52 -14.98
CA GLN A 54 21.25 11.47 -14.05
C GLN A 54 21.65 10.03 -13.73
N GLU A 55 20.68 9.16 -13.45
CA GLU A 55 20.91 7.75 -13.14
C GLU A 55 21.48 6.98 -14.33
N ILE A 56 20.88 7.13 -15.52
CA ILE A 56 21.38 6.50 -16.75
C ILE A 56 22.79 7.02 -17.07
N SER A 57 23.03 8.33 -16.92
CA SER A 57 24.35 8.93 -17.13
C SER A 57 25.39 8.38 -16.17
N ALA A 58 25.05 8.21 -14.88
CA ALA A 58 25.95 7.63 -13.90
C ALA A 58 26.37 6.20 -14.28
N ARG A 59 25.43 5.37 -14.76
CA ARG A 59 25.70 3.99 -15.20
C ARG A 59 26.54 3.94 -16.45
N LEU A 60 26.20 4.74 -17.46
CA LEU A 60 26.99 4.83 -18.68
C LEU A 60 28.42 5.28 -18.38
N ASN A 61 28.60 6.25 -17.47
CA ASN A 61 29.92 6.69 -17.04
C ASN A 61 30.69 5.59 -16.29
N HIS A 62 30.03 4.79 -15.45
CA HIS A 62 30.64 3.63 -14.79
C HIS A 62 31.17 2.61 -15.81
N PHE A 63 30.33 2.20 -16.78
CA PHE A 63 30.75 1.28 -17.82
C PHE A 63 31.83 1.85 -18.73
N ALA A 64 31.74 3.14 -19.07
CA ALA A 64 32.76 3.83 -19.88
C ALA A 64 34.10 3.93 -19.14
N ALA A 65 34.10 4.18 -17.84
CA ALA A 65 35.31 4.23 -17.02
C ALA A 65 35.98 2.85 -16.94
N ASN A 66 35.19 1.80 -16.69
CA ASN A 66 35.67 0.41 -16.71
C ASN A 66 36.25 0.05 -18.09
N ALA A 67 35.59 0.44 -19.18
CA ALA A 67 36.12 0.22 -20.52
C ALA A 67 37.44 0.99 -20.76
N GLY A 68 37.53 2.25 -20.33
CA GLY A 68 38.67 3.12 -20.54
C GLY A 68 39.93 2.74 -19.75
N ASN A 69 39.78 2.11 -18.58
CA ASN A 69 40.89 1.65 -17.74
C ASN A 69 41.22 0.15 -17.95
N GLY A 70 40.53 -0.53 -18.88
CA GLY A 70 40.71 -1.94 -19.19
C GLY A 70 40.05 -2.92 -18.21
N MET A 71 39.45 -2.45 -17.12
CA MET A 71 38.73 -3.29 -16.15
C MET A 71 37.42 -3.84 -16.73
N GLY A 72 36.85 -3.22 -17.76
CA GLY A 72 35.66 -3.70 -18.47
C GLY A 72 35.91 -4.98 -19.29
N LEU A 73 37.17 -5.44 -19.37
CA LEU A 73 37.56 -6.73 -19.96
C LEU A 73 37.91 -7.77 -18.88
N ASP A 74 37.97 -7.37 -17.61
CA ASP A 74 38.18 -8.27 -16.49
C ASP A 74 36.88 -9.05 -16.23
N ALA A 75 36.96 -10.38 -16.33
CA ALA A 75 35.79 -11.24 -16.20
C ALA A 75 35.11 -11.12 -14.83
N ALA A 76 35.86 -10.82 -13.76
CA ALA A 76 35.28 -10.65 -12.43
C ALA A 76 34.53 -9.31 -12.32
N MET A 77 35.05 -8.24 -12.90
CA MET A 77 34.35 -6.96 -12.98
C MET A 77 33.08 -7.06 -13.84
N VAL A 78 33.15 -7.69 -15.02
CA VAL A 78 31.99 -7.92 -15.88
C VAL A 78 30.91 -8.73 -15.15
N ALA A 79 31.30 -9.80 -14.45
CA ALA A 79 30.35 -10.60 -13.67
C ALA A 79 29.71 -9.78 -12.53
N LYS A 80 30.47 -8.88 -11.90
CA LYS A 80 29.96 -8.00 -10.85
C LYS A 80 28.96 -6.97 -11.39
N ASP A 81 29.29 -6.33 -12.52
CA ASP A 81 28.42 -5.36 -13.19
C ASP A 81 27.11 -6.03 -13.65
N GLN A 82 27.19 -7.23 -14.24
CA GLN A 82 26.01 -8.01 -14.61
C GLN A 82 25.17 -8.41 -13.40
N ALA A 83 25.81 -8.83 -12.30
CA ALA A 83 25.09 -9.18 -11.07
C ALA A 83 24.38 -7.95 -10.47
N ALA A 84 24.98 -6.77 -10.56
CA ALA A 84 24.38 -5.53 -10.10
C ALA A 84 23.14 -5.17 -10.92
N GLU A 85 23.18 -5.26 -12.26
CA GLU A 85 22.00 -5.01 -13.09
C GLU A 85 20.91 -6.06 -12.86
N THR A 86 21.25 -7.35 -12.82
CA THR A 86 20.27 -8.41 -12.52
C THR A 86 19.62 -8.19 -11.15
N ALA A 87 20.38 -7.76 -10.14
CA ALA A 87 19.84 -7.47 -8.80
C ALA A 87 18.88 -6.27 -8.79
N ARG A 88 19.04 -5.30 -9.70
CA ARG A 88 18.12 -4.16 -9.83
C ARG A 88 16.79 -4.58 -10.44
N GLU A 89 16.80 -5.53 -11.37
CA GLU A 89 15.60 -6.08 -12.01
C GLU A 89 14.77 -7.00 -11.09
N GLN A 90 15.28 -7.35 -9.92
CA GLN A 90 14.62 -8.24 -8.97
C GLN A 90 14.19 -7.47 -7.72
N ILE A 91 12.98 -7.76 -7.24
CA ILE A 91 12.52 -7.25 -5.95
C ILE A 91 13.29 -7.98 -4.85
N PRO A 92 13.90 -7.27 -3.87
CA PRO A 92 14.54 -7.88 -2.74
C PRO A 92 13.61 -8.86 -2.02
N ALA A 93 14.17 -10.00 -1.61
CA ALA A 93 13.40 -11.02 -0.89
C ALA A 93 12.81 -10.45 0.40
N LYS A 94 11.70 -11.04 0.86
CA LYS A 94 11.10 -10.73 2.15
C LYS A 94 12.13 -10.88 3.28
N GLY A 95 12.06 -9.99 4.27
CA GLY A 95 13.02 -9.94 5.38
C GLY A 95 14.40 -9.35 5.03
N THR A 96 14.61 -8.88 3.80
CA THR A 96 15.82 -8.10 3.47
C THR A 96 15.89 -6.86 4.37
N ASP A 97 17.09 -6.53 4.85
CA ASP A 97 17.33 -5.36 5.68
C ASP A 97 16.75 -4.07 5.04
N PRO A 98 15.91 -3.30 5.75
CA PRO A 98 15.23 -2.13 5.18
C PRO A 98 16.17 -1.05 4.62
N ALA A 99 17.38 -0.91 5.17
CA ALA A 99 18.36 0.04 4.61
C ALA A 99 18.91 -0.45 3.27
N SER A 100 19.03 -1.76 3.08
CA SER A 100 19.41 -2.37 1.81
C SER A 100 18.30 -2.30 0.78
N VAL A 101 17.05 -2.52 1.18
CA VAL A 101 15.86 -2.28 0.34
C VAL A 101 15.80 -0.82 -0.09
N LYS A 102 15.99 0.12 0.83
CA LYS A 102 15.96 1.54 0.51
C LYS A 102 17.04 1.91 -0.53
N LYS A 103 18.26 1.38 -0.37
CA LYS A 103 19.33 1.59 -1.37
C LYS A 103 18.98 1.02 -2.73
N TRP A 104 18.36 -0.16 -2.77
CA TRP A 104 17.86 -0.73 -4.02
C TRP A 104 16.81 0.18 -4.65
N TRP A 105 15.79 0.60 -3.88
CA TRP A 105 14.71 1.46 -4.33
C TRP A 105 15.22 2.82 -4.85
N ASP A 106 16.10 3.48 -4.10
CA ASP A 106 16.71 4.76 -4.46
C ASP A 106 17.58 4.65 -5.74
N GLY A 107 18.09 3.45 -6.05
CA GLY A 107 18.87 3.17 -7.27
C GLY A 107 18.02 2.77 -8.48
N LEU A 108 16.69 2.80 -8.37
CA LEU A 108 15.77 2.60 -9.48
C LEU A 108 15.41 3.95 -10.12
N THR A 109 15.32 3.97 -11.44
CA THR A 109 14.65 5.05 -12.18
C THR A 109 13.16 5.05 -11.87
N GLU A 110 12.48 6.18 -12.04
CA GLU A 110 11.04 6.26 -11.78
C GLU A 110 10.23 5.28 -12.67
N THR A 111 10.68 5.06 -13.91
CA THR A 111 10.07 4.05 -14.80
C THR A 111 10.21 2.63 -14.24
N GLU A 112 11.38 2.26 -13.69
CA GLU A 112 11.58 0.97 -13.02
C GLU A 112 10.73 0.89 -11.74
N GLN A 113 10.66 1.96 -10.94
CA GLN A 113 9.82 2.04 -9.75
C GLN A 113 8.34 1.83 -10.09
N GLN A 114 7.80 2.58 -11.06
CA GLN A 114 6.41 2.45 -11.50
C GLN A 114 6.11 1.07 -12.08
N LYS A 115 7.07 0.47 -12.79
CA LYS A 115 6.94 -0.92 -13.26
C LYS A 115 6.78 -1.89 -12.08
N PHE A 116 7.59 -1.79 -11.03
CA PHE A 116 7.43 -2.65 -9.86
C PHE A 116 6.14 -2.40 -9.09
N ILE A 117 5.72 -1.14 -8.93
CA ILE A 117 4.43 -0.78 -8.31
C ILE A 117 3.29 -1.43 -9.08
N HIS A 118 3.32 -1.37 -10.42
CA HIS A 118 2.27 -1.90 -11.25
C HIS A 118 2.28 -3.44 -11.34
N ASP A 119 3.44 -4.04 -11.58
CA ASP A 119 3.54 -5.47 -11.86
C ASP A 119 3.53 -6.31 -10.58
N ASN A 120 4.06 -5.77 -9.48
CA ASN A 120 4.24 -6.48 -8.21
C ASN A 120 3.80 -5.64 -6.99
N PRO A 121 2.58 -5.08 -6.98
CA PRO A 121 2.10 -4.22 -5.88
C PRO A 121 2.03 -4.95 -4.54
N ASP A 122 1.78 -6.25 -4.53
CA ASP A 122 1.73 -7.10 -3.33
C ASP A 122 3.10 -7.21 -2.63
N GLN A 123 4.17 -7.24 -3.42
CA GLN A 123 5.54 -7.26 -2.91
C GLN A 123 5.98 -5.87 -2.50
N VAL A 124 5.81 -4.86 -3.36
CA VAL A 124 6.23 -3.47 -3.09
C VAL A 124 5.48 -2.88 -1.89
N GLY A 125 4.17 -3.11 -1.80
CA GLY A 125 3.32 -2.57 -0.73
C GLY A 125 3.66 -3.08 0.67
N ASN A 126 4.38 -4.20 0.77
CA ASN A 126 4.76 -4.85 2.02
C ASN A 126 6.28 -4.82 2.29
N LEU A 127 7.08 -4.23 1.40
CA LEU A 127 8.53 -4.28 1.50
C LEU A 127 9.07 -3.12 2.36
N ASP A 128 9.51 -3.45 3.58
CA ASP A 128 10.12 -2.49 4.51
C ASP A 128 11.36 -1.83 3.87
N GLY A 129 11.43 -0.50 3.90
CA GLY A 129 12.50 0.28 3.26
C GLY A 129 12.08 0.97 1.97
N VAL A 130 10.96 0.57 1.37
CA VAL A 130 10.29 1.33 0.30
C VAL A 130 9.56 2.55 0.91
N PRO A 131 9.61 3.75 0.30
CA PRO A 131 8.91 4.94 0.82
C PRO A 131 7.42 4.71 1.07
N ALA A 132 6.87 5.27 2.15
CA ALA A 132 5.49 4.99 2.56
C ALA A 132 4.46 5.39 1.49
N ALA A 133 4.66 6.53 0.81
CA ALA A 133 3.79 6.97 -0.28
C ALA A 133 3.76 5.98 -1.46
N VAL A 134 4.89 5.35 -1.78
CA VAL A 134 4.97 4.31 -2.80
C VAL A 134 4.23 3.06 -2.35
N ARG A 135 4.41 2.65 -1.09
CA ARG A 135 3.69 1.48 -0.55
C ARG A 135 2.19 1.72 -0.49
N ASP A 136 1.74 2.92 -0.14
CA ASP A 136 0.33 3.32 -0.23
C ASP A 136 -0.19 3.19 -1.67
N GLN A 137 0.55 3.70 -2.66
CA GLN A 137 0.20 3.54 -4.07
C GLN A 137 0.05 2.05 -4.47
N ALA A 138 1.02 1.21 -4.10
CA ALA A 138 0.99 -0.22 -4.36
C ALA A 138 -0.19 -0.90 -3.63
N ASN A 139 -0.44 -0.54 -2.38
CA ASN A 139 -1.54 -1.10 -1.57
C ASN A 139 -2.92 -0.68 -2.08
N ARG A 140 -3.07 0.53 -2.64
CA ARG A 140 -4.29 0.97 -3.34
C ARG A 140 -4.53 0.16 -4.62
N LEU A 141 -3.47 -0.16 -5.37
CA LEU A 141 -3.59 -1.05 -6.52
C LEU A 141 -4.02 -2.47 -6.11
N ASN A 142 -3.46 -3.00 -5.01
CA ASN A 142 -3.89 -4.27 -4.42
C ASN A 142 -5.38 -4.23 -4.01
N LEU A 143 -5.83 -3.14 -3.41
CA LEU A 143 -7.23 -2.95 -3.02
C LEU A 143 -8.17 -2.97 -4.25
N THR A 144 -7.81 -2.25 -5.31
CA THR A 144 -8.57 -2.24 -6.57
C THR A 144 -8.65 -3.63 -7.19
N ARG A 145 -7.53 -4.36 -7.24
CA ARG A 145 -7.50 -5.75 -7.75
C ARG A 145 -8.38 -6.68 -6.92
N ALA A 146 -8.31 -6.57 -5.59
CA ALA A 146 -9.12 -7.35 -4.67
C ALA A 146 -10.63 -7.13 -4.86
N GLN A 147 -11.05 -5.89 -5.06
CA GLN A 147 -12.45 -5.55 -5.35
C GLN A 147 -12.89 -6.16 -6.68
N ALA A 148 -12.08 -6.05 -7.72
CA ALA A 148 -12.38 -6.63 -9.04
C ALA A 148 -12.52 -8.16 -8.98
N ASP A 149 -11.63 -8.84 -8.24
CA ASP A 149 -11.69 -10.29 -8.07
C ASP A 149 -12.94 -10.74 -7.30
N LEU A 150 -13.31 -10.04 -6.22
CA LEU A 150 -14.53 -10.34 -5.47
C LEU A 150 -15.78 -10.08 -6.31
N GLN A 151 -15.81 -8.99 -7.07
CA GLN A 151 -16.91 -8.70 -7.99
C GLN A 151 -17.06 -9.79 -9.04
N LYS A 152 -15.94 -10.29 -9.58
CA LYS A 152 -15.94 -11.41 -10.54
C LYS A 152 -16.47 -12.69 -9.89
N GLN A 153 -15.99 -13.06 -8.70
CA GLN A 153 -16.46 -14.23 -7.97
C GLN A 153 -17.96 -14.17 -7.67
N LEU A 154 -18.46 -13.01 -7.24
CA LEU A 154 -19.89 -12.79 -7.00
C LEU A 154 -20.69 -12.96 -8.31
N SER A 155 -20.23 -12.34 -9.40
CA SER A 155 -20.89 -12.43 -10.70
C SER A 155 -20.89 -13.87 -11.27
N ASP A 156 -19.84 -14.63 -11.02
CA ASP A 156 -19.75 -16.03 -11.46
C ASP A 156 -20.63 -16.94 -10.59
N LEU A 157 -20.70 -16.70 -9.27
CA LEU A 157 -21.59 -17.40 -8.36
C LEU A 157 -23.07 -17.16 -8.70
N GLU A 158 -23.44 -15.91 -9.01
CA GLU A 158 -24.80 -15.52 -9.41
C GLU A 158 -25.29 -16.23 -10.67
N LYS A 159 -24.41 -16.53 -11.63
CA LYS A 159 -24.76 -17.32 -12.83
C LYS A 159 -25.12 -18.77 -12.50
N SER A 160 -24.70 -19.27 -11.34
CA SER A 160 -24.92 -20.64 -10.89
C SER A 160 -26.01 -20.77 -9.81
N GLU A 161 -26.88 -19.76 -9.68
CA GLU A 161 -27.98 -19.77 -8.71
C GLU A 161 -28.84 -21.03 -8.84
N PRO A 162 -28.90 -21.89 -7.81
CA PRO A 162 -29.77 -23.05 -7.79
C PRO A 162 -31.22 -22.62 -7.55
N LEU A 163 -32.17 -23.50 -7.86
CA LEU A 163 -33.59 -23.24 -7.57
C LEU A 163 -33.79 -22.94 -6.09
N SER A 164 -34.50 -21.84 -5.79
CA SER A 164 -34.77 -21.41 -4.41
C SER A 164 -35.68 -22.35 -3.63
N VAL A 165 -36.46 -23.18 -4.34
CA VAL A 165 -37.36 -24.17 -3.75
C VAL A 165 -37.09 -25.57 -4.31
N ALA A 166 -37.12 -26.55 -3.42
CA ALA A 166 -37.15 -27.97 -3.76
C ALA A 166 -38.57 -28.50 -3.65
N GLY A 167 -39.04 -29.20 -4.69
CA GLY A 167 -40.35 -29.86 -4.67
C GLY A 167 -40.29 -31.15 -3.85
N THR A 168 -41.10 -31.25 -2.78
CA THR A 168 -41.25 -32.48 -1.99
C THR A 168 -42.68 -33.02 -2.08
N PRO A 169 -42.93 -34.31 -1.77
CA PRO A 169 -44.28 -34.88 -1.69
C PRO A 169 -45.21 -34.17 -0.67
N TYR A 170 -44.67 -33.34 0.22
CA TYR A 170 -45.39 -32.62 1.27
C TYR A 170 -45.51 -31.11 1.00
N GLY A 171 -45.04 -30.61 -0.15
CA GLY A 171 -45.05 -29.20 -0.52
C GLY A 171 -43.67 -28.68 -0.96
N ALA A 172 -43.62 -27.42 -1.40
CA ALA A 172 -42.36 -26.74 -1.72
C ALA A 172 -41.65 -26.30 -0.43
N THR A 173 -40.39 -26.69 -0.26
CA THR A 173 -39.52 -26.24 0.84
C THR A 173 -38.34 -25.48 0.27
N GLU A 174 -37.66 -24.67 1.08
CA GLU A 174 -36.41 -24.03 0.66
C GLU A 174 -35.38 -25.10 0.26
N SER A 175 -34.68 -24.86 -0.85
CA SER A 175 -33.65 -25.78 -1.33
C SER A 175 -32.39 -25.68 -0.46
N PRO A 176 -31.84 -26.79 0.06
CA PRO A 176 -30.58 -26.78 0.80
C PRO A 176 -29.41 -26.18 -0.01
N ASP A 177 -29.37 -26.43 -1.32
CA ASP A 177 -28.35 -25.88 -2.21
C ASP A 177 -28.47 -24.36 -2.32
N HIS A 178 -29.70 -23.83 -2.34
CA HIS A 178 -29.94 -22.39 -2.33
C HIS A 178 -29.54 -21.74 -1.01
N ILE A 179 -29.72 -22.41 0.13
CA ILE A 179 -29.26 -21.90 1.43
C ILE A 179 -27.72 -21.75 1.42
N VAL A 180 -26.99 -22.77 0.95
CA VAL A 180 -25.52 -22.74 0.88
C VAL A 180 -25.04 -21.67 -0.11
N TRP A 181 -25.62 -21.63 -1.30
CA TRP A 181 -25.32 -20.61 -2.31
C TRP A 181 -25.56 -19.20 -1.78
N LYS A 182 -26.69 -18.97 -1.10
CA LYS A 182 -27.03 -17.67 -0.52
C LYS A 182 -26.01 -17.25 0.53
N ALA A 183 -25.59 -18.17 1.41
CA ALA A 183 -24.56 -17.88 2.39
C ALA A 183 -23.21 -17.50 1.74
N GLN A 184 -22.81 -18.19 0.67
CA GLN A 184 -21.60 -17.85 -0.09
C GLN A 184 -21.70 -16.46 -0.75
N ARG A 185 -22.85 -16.17 -1.36
CA ARG A 185 -23.12 -14.87 -1.98
C ARG A 185 -23.07 -13.74 -0.96
N ASP A 186 -23.74 -13.90 0.18
CA ASP A 186 -23.80 -12.90 1.24
C ASP A 186 -22.38 -12.65 1.80
N ALA A 187 -21.56 -13.69 2.00
CA ALA A 187 -20.17 -13.56 2.43
C ALA A 187 -19.29 -12.78 1.42
N LEU A 188 -19.46 -13.02 0.11
CA LEU A 188 -18.75 -12.25 -0.92
C LEU A 188 -19.20 -10.78 -0.96
N GLN A 189 -20.50 -10.53 -0.80
CA GLN A 189 -21.06 -9.18 -0.74
C GLN A 189 -20.55 -8.41 0.48
N ASP A 190 -20.49 -9.05 1.65
CA ASP A 190 -19.98 -8.44 2.88
C ASP A 190 -18.49 -8.10 2.76
N LYS A 191 -17.68 -8.99 2.18
CA LYS A 191 -16.26 -8.70 1.88
C LYS A 191 -16.11 -7.49 0.95
N LEU A 192 -16.87 -7.44 -0.14
CA LEU A 192 -16.81 -6.33 -1.09
C LEU A 192 -17.25 -5.01 -0.44
N LYS A 193 -18.29 -5.04 0.38
CA LYS A 193 -18.74 -3.88 1.17
C LYS A 193 -17.64 -3.38 2.10
N GLY A 194 -16.92 -4.28 2.77
CA GLY A 194 -15.77 -3.95 3.61
C GLY A 194 -14.66 -3.25 2.83
N LEU A 195 -14.26 -3.79 1.67
CA LEU A 195 -13.24 -3.16 0.81
C LEU A 195 -13.67 -1.80 0.27
N ASN A 196 -14.94 -1.65 -0.12
CA ASN A 196 -15.47 -0.36 -0.60
C ASN A 196 -15.46 0.69 0.53
N ALA A 197 -15.83 0.32 1.75
CA ALA A 197 -15.74 1.22 2.89
C ALA A 197 -14.29 1.65 3.19
N LEU A 198 -13.31 0.75 2.98
CA LEU A 198 -11.88 1.10 3.08
C LEU A 198 -11.46 2.08 1.99
N GLN A 199 -11.87 1.84 0.74
CA GLN A 199 -11.60 2.74 -0.39
C GLN A 199 -12.19 4.14 -0.12
N ASP A 200 -13.46 4.22 0.27
CA ASP A 200 -14.13 5.49 0.57
C ASP A 200 -13.38 6.28 1.65
N ARG A 201 -12.88 5.60 2.68
CA ARG A 201 -12.10 6.23 3.76
C ARG A 201 -10.73 6.71 3.27
N LEU A 202 -10.08 5.96 2.39
CA LEU A 202 -8.79 6.29 1.81
C LEU A 202 -8.85 7.43 0.79
N ASP A 203 -10.03 7.70 0.22
CA ASP A 203 -10.27 8.80 -0.73
C ASP A 203 -10.70 10.10 -0.05
N LEU A 204 -10.91 10.08 1.28
CA LEU A 204 -11.17 11.29 2.04
C LEU A 204 -9.96 12.25 1.97
N PRO A 205 -10.19 13.56 1.79
CA PRO A 205 -9.11 14.54 1.74
C PRO A 205 -8.37 14.57 3.08
N VAL A 206 -7.09 14.24 3.05
CA VAL A 206 -6.20 14.31 4.20
C VAL A 206 -5.73 15.76 4.39
N SER A 207 -5.66 16.26 5.63
CA SER A 207 -5.20 17.63 5.88
C SER A 207 -3.72 17.78 5.54
N GLU A 208 -3.27 18.98 5.14
CA GLU A 208 -1.85 19.25 4.83
C GLU A 208 -0.91 18.91 6.00
N LYS A 209 -1.40 19.06 7.24
CA LYS A 209 -0.67 18.70 8.46
C LYS A 209 -0.45 17.19 8.58
N ASP A 210 -1.40 16.40 8.10
CA ASP A 210 -1.35 14.94 8.14
C ASP A 210 -0.59 14.37 6.94
N LYS A 211 -0.61 15.03 5.78
CA LYS A 211 0.25 14.69 4.62
C LYS A 211 1.75 14.82 4.93
N ALA A 212 2.13 15.81 5.76
CA ALA A 212 3.50 16.00 6.19
C ALA A 212 3.96 14.99 7.27
N ALA A 213 3.01 14.26 7.87
CA ALA A 213 3.31 13.18 8.79
C ALA A 213 3.49 11.90 8.00
N ASP A 214 4.67 11.72 7.42
CA ASP A 214 5.12 10.46 6.82
C ASP A 214 5.19 9.39 7.93
N LEU A 215 4.04 8.81 8.27
CA LEU A 215 3.86 7.81 9.32
C LEU A 215 4.16 6.44 8.72
N ASN A 216 5.42 6.22 8.40
CA ASN A 216 5.91 4.90 8.01
C ASN A 216 5.97 4.00 9.26
N ILE A 217 4.84 3.42 9.67
CA ILE A 217 4.74 2.58 10.88
C ILE A 217 4.97 1.12 10.49
N ASP A 218 6.21 0.78 10.14
CA ASP A 218 6.64 -0.62 9.93
C ASP A 218 6.92 -1.33 11.25
N LEU A 219 7.18 -0.52 12.27
CA LEU A 219 7.53 -0.89 13.63
C LEU A 219 6.89 0.13 14.57
N ALA A 220 6.57 -0.27 15.80
CA ALA A 220 6.03 0.61 16.84
C ALA A 220 6.86 1.89 17.03
N LYS A 221 8.19 1.81 16.83
CA LYS A 221 9.10 2.97 16.87
C LYS A 221 8.82 4.03 15.79
N GLY A 222 8.16 3.66 14.68
CA GLY A 222 7.75 4.56 13.60
C GLY A 222 6.59 5.47 13.95
N THR A 223 5.86 5.19 15.04
CA THR A 223 4.70 5.99 15.51
C THR A 223 5.09 7.36 16.07
N LYS A 224 6.39 7.65 16.25
CA LYS A 224 6.92 8.78 17.04
C LYS A 224 6.45 8.78 18.51
N MET A 225 5.91 7.66 18.99
CA MET A 225 5.61 7.40 20.39
C MET A 225 6.69 6.49 20.99
N ASP A 226 6.84 6.54 22.31
CA ASP A 226 7.63 5.54 23.03
C ASP A 226 7.03 4.14 22.74
N PRO A 227 7.79 3.17 22.21
CA PRO A 227 7.26 1.83 21.90
C PRO A 227 6.60 1.14 23.09
N SER A 228 7.01 1.45 24.33
CA SER A 228 6.36 0.94 25.55
C SER A 228 4.93 1.46 25.76
N ARG A 229 4.51 2.45 24.95
CA ARG A 229 3.18 3.05 24.96
C ARG A 229 2.38 2.75 23.69
N VAL A 230 2.92 1.90 22.81
CA VAL A 230 2.20 1.40 21.63
C VAL A 230 1.61 0.05 22.00
N TYR A 231 0.29 -0.08 21.86
CA TYR A 231 -0.45 -1.28 22.24
C TYR A 231 -1.20 -1.86 21.03
N ALA A 232 -1.15 -3.17 20.87
CA ALA A 232 -1.91 -3.92 19.87
C ALA A 232 -2.86 -4.92 20.56
N VAL A 233 -4.03 -5.17 19.97
CA VAL A 233 -5.02 -6.11 20.49
C VAL A 233 -5.71 -6.79 19.32
N LEU A 234 -5.93 -8.11 19.42
CA LEU A 234 -6.59 -8.91 18.40
C LEU A 234 -7.53 -9.94 19.06
N GLY A 235 -8.81 -9.82 18.76
CA GLY A 235 -9.86 -10.69 19.26
C GLY A 235 -9.71 -12.09 18.69
N GLY A 236 -9.98 -13.13 19.48
CA GLY A 236 -9.80 -14.51 19.03
C GLY A 236 -10.65 -14.92 17.81
N GLY A 237 -11.71 -14.17 17.48
CA GLY A 237 -12.51 -14.35 16.26
C GLY A 237 -12.21 -13.33 15.16
N ASP A 238 -11.26 -12.42 15.38
CA ASP A 238 -10.91 -11.35 14.44
C ASP A 238 -10.03 -11.91 13.33
N SER A 239 -10.61 -12.02 12.14
CA SER A 239 -10.01 -12.64 10.97
C SER A 239 -8.98 -11.75 10.27
N ILE A 240 -8.48 -10.65 10.84
CA ILE A 240 -7.50 -9.78 10.13
C ILE A 240 -6.22 -10.54 9.72
N THR A 241 -5.89 -11.64 10.41
CA THR A 241 -4.83 -12.59 10.04
C THR A 241 -5.26 -13.57 8.94
N ASP A 242 -6.56 -13.81 8.76
CA ASP A 242 -7.18 -14.71 7.78
C ASP A 242 -7.63 -13.98 6.49
N TRP A 243 -7.16 -12.75 6.26
CA TRP A 243 -7.35 -12.04 4.98
C TRP A 243 -6.49 -12.64 3.85
N THR A 244 -6.67 -13.94 3.61
CA THR A 244 -6.10 -14.72 2.52
C THR A 244 -7.03 -14.71 1.29
N PRO A 245 -6.51 -14.93 0.08
CA PRO A 245 -7.34 -15.24 -1.07
C PRO A 245 -7.86 -16.69 -0.97
N ASP A 246 -9.19 -16.85 -1.04
CA ASP A 246 -9.99 -18.08 -1.22
C ASP A 246 -10.27 -19.00 0.01
N PRO A 247 -11.52 -19.04 0.52
CA PRO A 247 -11.94 -19.94 1.60
C PRO A 247 -12.29 -21.38 1.17
N PHE A 248 -12.04 -21.82 -0.08
CA PHE A 248 -12.42 -23.16 -0.56
C PHE A 248 -11.29 -24.03 -1.15
N SER A 249 -10.02 -23.63 -1.04
CA SER A 249 -8.90 -24.51 -1.44
C SER A 249 -8.45 -25.43 -0.29
N PRO A 250 -8.38 -26.76 -0.47
CA PRO A 250 -7.81 -27.70 0.51
C PRO A 250 -6.29 -27.53 0.69
N ASP A 251 -5.63 -26.82 -0.22
CA ASP A 251 -4.24 -26.40 -0.09
C ASP A 251 -4.20 -25.03 0.60
N ASN A 252 -4.38 -25.07 1.92
CA ASN A 252 -4.31 -23.95 2.84
C ASN A 252 -2.84 -23.46 2.98
N TYR A 253 -2.24 -23.06 1.87
CA TYR A 253 -0.97 -22.35 1.85
C TYR A 253 -1.27 -20.86 1.70
N ASN A 254 -1.15 -20.13 2.81
CA ASN A 254 -1.04 -18.69 2.78
C ASN A 254 0.40 -18.36 2.39
N PRO A 255 0.71 -17.85 1.17
CA PRO A 255 2.06 -17.40 0.84
C PRO A 255 2.50 -16.16 1.67
N PHE A 256 1.63 -15.68 2.57
CA PHE A 256 1.83 -14.61 3.52
C PHE A 256 1.82 -15.08 5.01
N SER A 257 1.54 -16.35 5.34
CA SER A 257 1.47 -16.81 6.75
C SER A 257 2.83 -17.01 7.38
N ASP A 258 3.84 -17.23 6.55
CA ASP A 258 5.10 -17.76 7.05
C ASP A 258 5.99 -16.65 7.66
N ASP A 259 5.57 -15.37 7.53
CA ASP A 259 6.43 -14.21 7.85
C ASP A 259 5.74 -13.01 8.50
N TYR A 260 4.57 -13.19 9.13
CA TYR A 260 3.98 -12.18 10.02
C TYR A 260 3.63 -10.82 9.37
N HIS A 261 3.25 -10.86 8.09
CA HIS A 261 2.70 -9.73 7.35
C HIS A 261 1.22 -9.97 7.06
N VAL A 262 0.39 -8.96 7.33
CA VAL A 262 -1.00 -8.89 6.86
C VAL A 262 -1.04 -8.30 5.44
N ARG A 263 -2.20 -8.32 4.79
CA ARG A 263 -2.36 -7.90 3.38
C ARG A 263 -1.80 -6.50 3.04
N PHE A 264 -1.73 -5.59 4.01
CA PHE A 264 -1.32 -4.19 3.84
C PHE A 264 -0.25 -3.74 4.85
N GLY A 265 0.65 -4.63 5.26
CA GLY A 265 1.78 -4.27 6.11
C GLY A 265 2.15 -5.34 7.13
N ARG A 266 2.96 -4.97 8.12
CA ARG A 266 3.37 -5.88 9.19
C ARG A 266 2.21 -6.13 10.15
N ASP A 267 2.05 -7.37 10.61
CA ASP A 267 1.08 -7.70 11.66
C ASP A 267 1.45 -6.96 12.97
N PRO A 268 0.59 -6.07 13.50
CA PRO A 268 0.84 -5.38 14.76
C PRO A 268 0.90 -6.31 15.98
N MET A 269 0.33 -7.52 15.87
CA MET A 269 0.41 -8.58 16.89
C MET A 269 1.69 -9.40 16.80
N ASN A 270 2.57 -9.11 15.83
CA ASN A 270 3.86 -9.76 15.78
C ASN A 270 4.84 -9.12 16.79
N PRO A 271 5.59 -9.90 17.58
CA PRO A 271 6.57 -9.36 18.52
C PRO A 271 7.64 -8.44 17.88
N ALA A 272 8.00 -8.69 16.62
CA ALA A 272 8.95 -7.85 15.89
C ALA A 272 8.37 -6.49 15.50
N PHE A 273 7.03 -6.31 15.44
CA PHE A 273 6.42 -4.98 15.34
C PHE A 273 6.76 -4.13 16.56
N GLY A 274 6.89 -4.74 17.74
CA GLY A 274 7.36 -4.09 18.96
C GLY A 274 6.29 -3.34 19.76
N ALA A 275 5.02 -3.63 19.53
CA ALA A 275 3.92 -3.16 20.38
C ALA A 275 3.72 -4.06 21.61
N GLN A 276 3.16 -3.50 22.68
CA GLN A 276 2.67 -4.28 23.81
C GLN A 276 1.31 -4.92 23.47
N HIS A 277 1.14 -6.21 23.71
CA HIS A 277 -0.14 -6.87 23.43
C HIS A 277 -1.09 -6.73 24.60
N LEU A 278 -2.29 -6.25 24.33
CA LEU A 278 -3.39 -6.27 25.31
C LEU A 278 -4.12 -7.61 25.21
N PRO A 279 -4.60 -8.14 26.34
CA PRO A 279 -5.39 -9.35 26.32
C PRO A 279 -6.76 -9.07 25.70
N SER A 280 -7.13 -9.89 24.72
CA SER A 280 -8.48 -10.03 24.17
C SER A 280 -8.83 -11.51 24.25
N GLN A 281 -10.00 -11.83 24.79
CA GLN A 281 -10.49 -13.22 24.81
C GLN A 281 -10.93 -13.63 23.38
N ASP A 282 -11.69 -14.72 23.25
CA ASP A 282 -12.42 -15.10 22.03
C ASP A 282 -13.55 -14.12 21.74
N THR A 283 -13.18 -12.88 21.44
CA THR A 283 -14.06 -11.74 21.22
C THR A 283 -14.09 -11.40 19.74
N ASP A 284 -15.29 -11.25 19.17
CA ASP A 284 -15.51 -10.69 17.82
C ASP A 284 -15.08 -9.20 17.74
N HIS A 285 -15.06 -8.62 16.54
CA HIS A 285 -14.49 -7.30 16.20
C HIS A 285 -14.98 -6.12 17.06
N ASP A 286 -16.12 -6.22 17.76
CA ASP A 286 -16.73 -5.15 18.57
C ASP A 286 -16.61 -5.37 20.09
N HIS A 287 -16.26 -6.58 20.51
CA HIS A 287 -16.36 -7.00 21.91
C HIS A 287 -15.24 -6.48 22.82
N TYR A 288 -14.20 -5.83 22.27
CA TYR A 288 -13.14 -5.19 23.06
C TYR A 288 -13.67 -4.15 24.06
N TRP A 289 -14.81 -3.53 23.74
CA TRP A 289 -15.43 -2.48 24.56
C TRP A 289 -16.41 -3.00 25.62
N ASN A 290 -16.61 -4.32 25.73
CA ASN A 290 -17.51 -4.90 26.71
C ASN A 290 -16.87 -4.87 28.12
N ALA A 291 -17.59 -4.32 29.09
CA ALA A 291 -17.11 -4.10 30.46
C ALA A 291 -16.59 -5.36 31.19
N LYS A 292 -16.96 -6.57 30.74
CA LYS A 292 -16.52 -7.85 31.32
C LYS A 292 -15.28 -8.46 30.66
N THR A 293 -14.68 -7.81 29.66
CA THR A 293 -13.52 -8.36 28.94
C THR A 293 -12.20 -7.87 29.54
N PRO A 294 -11.12 -8.66 29.41
CA PRO A 294 -9.78 -8.22 29.78
C PRO A 294 -9.32 -6.96 29.02
N SER A 295 -9.74 -6.80 27.76
CA SER A 295 -9.40 -5.64 26.92
C SER A 295 -9.92 -4.34 27.53
N TRP A 296 -11.17 -4.33 28.00
CA TRP A 296 -11.76 -3.16 28.66
C TRP A 296 -10.97 -2.73 29.90
N LYS A 297 -10.60 -3.69 30.75
CA LYS A 297 -9.78 -3.42 31.94
C LYS A 297 -8.39 -2.91 31.55
N ALA A 298 -7.78 -3.51 30.53
CA ALA A 298 -6.47 -3.16 30.04
C ALA A 298 -6.45 -1.73 29.47
N PHE A 299 -7.46 -1.32 28.69
CA PHE A 299 -7.62 0.07 28.25
C PHE A 299 -7.72 1.04 29.43
N GLY A 300 -8.50 0.70 30.46
CA GLY A 300 -8.59 1.49 31.69
C GLY A 300 -7.24 1.64 32.41
N GLN A 301 -6.41 0.60 32.43
CA GLN A 301 -5.06 0.67 32.99
C GLN A 301 -4.15 1.58 32.18
N VAL A 302 -4.17 1.48 30.84
CA VAL A 302 -3.41 2.36 29.93
C VAL A 302 -3.80 3.82 30.14
N ILE A 303 -5.11 4.13 30.13
CA ILE A 303 -5.62 5.50 30.35
C ILE A 303 -5.21 6.03 31.73
N ALA A 304 -5.21 5.17 32.75
CA ALA A 304 -4.79 5.54 34.11
C ALA A 304 -3.27 5.59 34.29
N GLY A 305 -2.46 5.34 33.25
CA GLY A 305 -1.00 5.28 33.33
C GLY A 305 -0.48 4.13 34.21
N LYS A 306 -1.27 3.07 34.38
CA LYS A 306 -0.92 1.88 35.17
C LYS A 306 -0.36 0.78 34.27
N PRO A 307 0.51 -0.10 34.79
CA PRO A 307 0.92 -1.29 34.07
C PRO A 307 -0.28 -2.14 33.67
N VAL A 308 -0.28 -2.63 32.43
CA VAL A 308 -1.25 -3.62 31.95
C VAL A 308 -0.90 -4.97 32.56
N SER A 309 -1.89 -5.64 33.18
CA SER A 309 -1.71 -6.89 33.93
C SER A 309 -2.80 -7.91 33.62
#